data_AF-A0A6G3MJH1-F1
#
_entry.id   AF-A0A6G3MJH1-F1
#
_cell.length_a   1.000
_cell.length_b   1.000
_cell.length_c   1.000
_cell.angle_alpha   90.00
_cell.angle_beta   90.00
_cell.angle_gamma   90.00
#
_symmetry.space_group_name_H-M   'P 1'
#
loop_
_entity.id
_entity.type
_entity.pdbx_description
1 polymer ?
#
loop_
_entity_poly.entity_id
_entity_poly.type
_entity_poly.pdbx_seq_one_letter_code
_entity_poly.pdbx_strand_id
1 'polypeptide(L)'
;NTVYVFKKKDSRHLLTADIRSMIENSSRPISQLTIAMVTRSPSNYSSANKQNTNLGHKIVVVLPYIKQEIPIIVLFRALGFVSDSDILEHIIYDLADNEMMEAIRPSLDEAFVIQDQNVALNFIGSRGAKPGLTKEKRIFFAKEILQKELLPHVGVGEFCETKKAYFVGYMVNRLLQVSLGRTQSDSRDHYKNKRLDLAGPLLAYLFRGLFRSVVKNFNLRAQKMLNRGKD
;
A
#
# COMPACT_ATOMS: atom_id res chain seq x y z
N ASN A 1 -12.04 -4.18 4.57
CA ASN A 1 -11.39 -5.02 3.55
C ASN A 1 -12.10 -4.87 2.20
N THR A 2 -12.31 -3.63 1.77
CA THR A 2 -12.99 -3.31 0.50
C THR A 2 -12.21 -2.18 -0.13
N VAL A 3 -12.01 -2.26 -1.45
CA VAL A 3 -11.28 -1.26 -2.24
C VAL A 3 -12.27 -0.21 -2.73
N TYR A 4 -11.98 1.05 -2.46
CA TYR A 4 -12.78 2.18 -2.95
C TYR A 4 -11.94 3.10 -3.80
N VAL A 5 -12.44 3.50 -4.96
CA VAL A 5 -11.78 4.42 -5.88
C VAL A 5 -12.48 5.76 -5.86
N PHE A 6 -11.78 6.79 -5.42
CA PHE A 6 -12.30 8.15 -5.31
C PHE A 6 -11.60 9.10 -6.27
N LYS A 7 -12.38 9.99 -6.91
CA LYS A 7 -11.85 11.19 -7.55
C LYS A 7 -11.54 12.23 -6.48
N LYS A 8 -10.38 12.88 -6.57
CA LYS A 8 -9.99 13.98 -5.70
C LYS A 8 -10.10 15.28 -6.49
N LYS A 9 -10.67 16.32 -5.86
CA LYS A 9 -10.67 17.69 -6.40
C LYS A 9 -9.42 18.40 -5.89
N ASP A 10 -8.73 19.14 -6.76
CA ASP A 10 -7.62 20.04 -6.44
C ASP A 10 -6.56 19.44 -5.50
N SER A 11 -6.06 18.25 -5.85
CA SER A 11 -5.01 17.59 -5.09
C SER A 11 -3.92 17.05 -6.01
N ARG A 12 -2.73 16.82 -5.46
CA ARG A 12 -1.62 16.16 -6.18
C ARG A 12 -2.01 14.79 -6.76
N HIS A 13 -3.06 14.17 -6.23
CA HIS A 13 -3.61 12.91 -6.73
C HIS A 13 -4.91 13.20 -7.49
N LEU A 14 -5.04 12.65 -8.70
CA LEU A 14 -6.27 12.73 -9.50
C LEU A 14 -7.31 11.73 -8.98
N LEU A 15 -6.85 10.50 -8.77
CA LEU A 15 -7.64 9.35 -8.34
C LEU A 15 -6.90 8.62 -7.22
N THR A 16 -7.63 8.10 -6.25
CA THR A 16 -7.08 7.25 -5.18
C THR A 16 -7.90 5.98 -5.04
N ALA A 17 -7.25 4.83 -5.07
CA ALA A 17 -7.77 3.54 -4.64
C ALA A 17 -7.35 3.30 -3.18
N ASP A 18 -8.30 3.42 -2.27
CA ASP A 18 -8.10 3.31 -0.83
C ASP A 18 -8.60 1.96 -0.33
N ILE A 19 -7.83 1.33 0.56
CA ILE A 19 -8.30 0.18 1.35
C ILE A 19 -7.89 0.33 2.80
N ARG A 20 -8.85 0.03 3.68
CA ARG A 20 -8.63 -0.21 5.11
C ARG A 20 -8.68 -1.72 5.35
N SER A 21 -7.51 -2.28 5.64
CA SER A 21 -7.29 -3.70 5.84
C SER A 21 -7.26 -4.04 7.33
N MET A 22 -8.07 -5.01 7.73
CA MET A 22 -8.15 -5.53 9.09
C MET A 22 -8.31 -7.05 9.03
N ILE A 23 -7.57 -7.77 9.87
CA ILE A 23 -7.73 -9.22 10.01
C ILE A 23 -9.02 -9.47 10.82
N GLU A 24 -9.85 -10.38 10.35
CA GLU A 24 -11.08 -10.77 11.05
C GLU A 24 -10.75 -11.34 12.43
N ASN A 25 -11.53 -10.95 13.44
CA ASN A 25 -11.34 -11.35 14.84
C ASN A 25 -9.95 -11.02 15.41
N SER A 26 -9.18 -10.19 14.72
CA SER A 26 -7.90 -9.71 15.22
C SER A 26 -8.08 -8.38 15.91
N SER A 27 -7.29 -8.22 16.96
CA SER A 27 -7.21 -6.99 17.70
C SER A 27 -6.20 -6.02 17.08
N ARG A 28 -5.48 -6.40 16.02
CA ARG A 28 -4.52 -5.52 15.32
C ARG A 28 -5.21 -4.26 14.78
N PRO A 29 -4.53 -3.10 14.81
CA PRO A 29 -5.08 -1.87 14.24
C PRO A 29 -5.29 -2.01 12.74
N ILE A 30 -6.15 -1.15 12.20
CA ILE A 30 -6.40 -1.07 10.77
C ILE A 30 -5.12 -0.62 10.07
N SER A 31 -4.70 -1.38 9.06
CA SER A 31 -3.65 -0.99 8.14
C SER A 31 -4.28 -0.33 6.91
N GLN A 32 -3.90 0.92 6.62
CA GLN A 32 -4.38 1.65 5.46
C GLN A 32 -3.35 1.59 4.34
N LEU A 33 -3.82 1.25 3.14
CA LEU A 33 -3.07 1.32 1.90
C LEU A 33 -3.82 2.23 0.93
N THR A 34 -3.08 3.14 0.29
CA THR A 34 -3.62 4.02 -0.74
C THR A 34 -2.75 3.92 -1.99
N ILE A 35 -3.36 3.60 -3.13
CA ILE A 35 -2.74 3.69 -4.44
C ILE A 35 -3.30 4.93 -5.13
N ALA A 36 -2.44 5.80 -5.63
CA ALA A 36 -2.83 7.09 -6.16
C ALA A 36 -2.28 7.29 -7.57
N MET A 37 -3.11 7.88 -8.43
CA MET A 37 -2.70 8.37 -9.73
C MET A 37 -2.30 9.85 -9.58
N VAL A 38 -1.04 10.18 -9.90
CA VAL A 38 -0.48 11.51 -9.67
C VAL A 38 -0.81 12.45 -10.83
N THR A 39 -1.20 13.68 -10.51
CA THR A 39 -1.40 14.76 -11.49
C THR A 39 -0.07 15.16 -12.11
N ARG A 40 -0.04 15.48 -13.41
CA ARG A 40 1.19 16.01 -14.03
C ARG A 40 1.55 17.35 -13.40
N SER A 41 2.81 17.52 -12.98
CA SER A 41 3.31 18.82 -12.54
C SER A 41 3.37 19.77 -13.76
N PRO A 42 2.86 21.00 -13.66
CA PRO A 42 2.89 21.96 -14.76
C PRO A 42 4.31 22.46 -15.12
N SER A 43 5.35 22.15 -14.33
CA SER A 43 6.69 22.73 -14.47
C SER A 43 7.56 22.17 -15.61
N ASN A 44 7.18 21.05 -16.25
CA ASN A 44 8.03 20.36 -17.23
C ASN A 44 7.45 20.29 -18.66
N TYR A 45 6.37 21.02 -18.96
CA TYR A 45 5.77 21.01 -20.30
C TYR A 45 5.79 22.41 -20.93
N SER A 46 6.58 22.55 -21.98
CA SER A 46 6.46 23.63 -22.96
C SER A 46 5.07 23.58 -23.61
N SER A 47 4.43 24.74 -23.67
CA SER A 47 3.02 24.99 -24.00
C SER A 47 2.56 24.61 -25.43
N ALA A 48 3.33 23.82 -26.18
CA ALA A 48 3.11 23.57 -27.61
C ALA A 48 2.28 22.32 -27.94
N ASN A 49 2.15 21.33 -27.04
CA ASN A 49 1.39 20.09 -27.30
C ASN A 49 0.11 20.00 -26.48
N LYS A 50 -0.80 20.97 -26.68
CA LYS A 50 -2.11 21.05 -26.01
C LYS A 50 -3.19 20.17 -26.65
N GLN A 51 -2.83 19.31 -27.60
CA GLN A 51 -3.76 18.41 -28.29
C GLN A 51 -3.46 16.95 -27.89
N ASN A 52 -4.43 16.33 -27.22
CA ASN A 52 -4.64 14.87 -27.12
C ASN A 52 -3.42 13.98 -26.80
N THR A 53 -2.83 14.12 -25.61
CA THR A 53 -2.05 13.03 -25.01
C THR A 53 -2.46 12.79 -23.55
N ASN A 54 -3.64 12.18 -23.38
CA ASN A 54 -4.06 11.53 -22.11
C ASN A 54 -3.14 10.35 -21.71
N LEU A 55 -2.08 10.09 -22.46
CA LEU A 55 -1.17 8.97 -22.27
C LEU A 55 -0.14 9.33 -21.20
N GLY A 56 -0.58 9.20 -19.95
CA GLY A 56 0.31 8.71 -18.91
C GLY A 56 0.37 9.51 -17.61
N HIS A 57 -0.40 9.08 -16.62
CA HIS A 57 -0.22 9.47 -15.23
C HIS A 57 0.61 8.41 -14.49
N LYS A 58 1.47 8.85 -13.58
CA LYS A 58 2.23 7.94 -12.74
C LYS A 58 1.37 7.40 -11.62
N ILE A 59 1.51 6.11 -11.32
CA ILE A 59 0.80 5.46 -10.22
C ILE A 59 1.79 5.19 -9.09
N VAL A 60 1.46 5.72 -7.92
CA VAL A 60 2.25 5.57 -6.70
C VAL A 60 1.43 4.90 -5.62
N VAL A 61 2.11 4.29 -4.65
CA VAL A 61 1.52 3.68 -3.48
C VAL A 61 2.04 4.35 -2.21
N VAL A 62 1.13 4.58 -1.27
CA VAL A 62 1.44 5.01 0.10
C VAL A 62 1.29 3.77 0.98
N LEU A 63 2.43 3.24 1.41
CA LEU A 63 2.49 2.08 2.30
C LEU A 63 2.27 2.48 3.76
N PRO A 64 1.69 1.58 4.59
CA PRO A 64 1.65 1.76 6.04
C PRO A 64 3.04 2.02 6.60
N TYR A 65 3.16 2.97 7.53
CA TYR A 65 4.42 3.33 8.21
C TYR A 65 5.53 3.90 7.31
N ILE A 66 5.26 4.17 6.04
CA ILE A 66 6.21 4.82 5.13
C ILE A 66 5.67 6.19 4.74
N LYS A 67 6.46 7.24 5.00
CA LYS A 67 6.02 8.63 4.80
C LYS A 67 6.05 9.06 3.33
N GLN A 68 6.96 8.49 2.55
CA GLN A 68 7.13 8.84 1.14
C GLN A 68 6.39 7.86 0.24
N GLU A 69 5.81 8.38 -0.83
CA GLU A 69 5.17 7.60 -1.88
C GLU A 69 6.20 6.70 -2.59
N ILE A 70 5.78 5.52 -3.04
CA ILE A 70 6.62 4.54 -3.75
C ILE A 70 5.99 4.27 -5.13
N PRO A 71 6.75 4.23 -6.23
CA PRO A 71 6.20 3.85 -7.54
C PRO A 71 5.62 2.43 -7.49
N ILE A 72 4.46 2.22 -8.11
CA ILE A 72 3.73 0.95 -7.97
C ILE A 72 4.54 -0.26 -8.47
N ILE A 73 5.31 -0.09 -9.55
CA ILE A 73 6.13 -1.16 -10.13
C ILE A 73 7.26 -1.57 -9.17
N VAL A 74 7.83 -0.63 -8.41
CA VAL A 74 8.85 -0.92 -7.39
C VAL A 74 8.26 -1.78 -6.26
N LEU A 75 6.98 -1.58 -5.91
CA LEU A 75 6.29 -2.45 -4.95
C LEU A 75 6.17 -3.89 -5.48
N PHE A 76 5.80 -4.09 -6.75
CA PHE A 76 5.73 -5.43 -7.35
C PHE A 76 7.09 -6.13 -7.36
N ARG A 77 8.15 -5.40 -7.75
CA ARG A 77 9.53 -5.91 -7.72
C ARG A 77 9.97 -6.29 -6.31
N ALA A 78 9.57 -5.51 -5.29
CA ALA A 78 9.84 -5.85 -3.89
C ALA A 78 9.06 -7.11 -3.41
N LEU A 79 7.86 -7.34 -3.93
CA LEU A 79 7.06 -8.56 -3.67
C LEU A 79 7.60 -9.81 -4.37
N GLY A 80 8.56 -9.66 -5.28
CA GLY A 80 9.24 -10.77 -5.96
C GLY A 80 8.97 -10.88 -7.46
N PHE A 81 8.17 -9.98 -8.04
CA PHE A 81 7.86 -9.98 -9.47
C PHE A 81 8.78 -9.00 -10.19
N VAL A 82 9.87 -9.52 -10.77
CA VAL A 82 10.90 -8.71 -11.43
C VAL A 82 10.56 -8.42 -12.90
N SER A 83 10.03 -9.42 -13.60
CA SER A 83 9.65 -9.35 -15.01
C SER A 83 8.47 -8.40 -15.22
N ASP A 84 8.61 -7.46 -16.17
CA ASP A 84 7.53 -6.51 -16.48
C ASP A 84 6.29 -7.22 -17.04
N SER A 85 6.48 -8.33 -17.77
CA SER A 85 5.35 -9.15 -18.27
C SER A 85 4.52 -9.69 -17.11
N ASP A 86 5.18 -10.26 -16.10
CA ASP A 86 4.52 -10.83 -14.93
C ASP A 86 3.76 -9.73 -14.18
N ILE A 87 4.38 -8.56 -14.00
CA ILE A 87 3.73 -7.43 -13.32
C ILE A 87 2.47 -6.99 -14.09
N LEU A 88 2.56 -6.90 -15.41
CA LEU A 88 1.44 -6.53 -16.27
C LEU A 88 0.30 -7.56 -16.19
N GLU A 89 0.60 -8.85 -16.21
CA GLU A 89 -0.41 -9.92 -16.07
C GLU A 89 -1.17 -9.87 -14.74
N HIS A 90 -0.53 -9.38 -13.66
CA HIS A 90 -1.22 -9.20 -12.38
C HIS A 90 -2.17 -7.99 -12.37
N ILE A 91 -1.96 -7.02 -13.26
CA ILE A 91 -2.72 -5.76 -13.31
C ILE A 91 -3.75 -5.79 -14.44
N ILE A 92 -3.41 -6.33 -15.60
CA ILE A 92 -4.19 -6.28 -16.83
C ILE A 92 -4.54 -7.71 -17.21
N TYR A 93 -5.84 -8.02 -17.13
CA TYR A 93 -6.34 -9.38 -17.37
C TYR A 93 -6.48 -9.71 -18.86
N ASP A 94 -6.55 -8.70 -19.71
CA ASP A 94 -6.56 -8.82 -21.17
C ASP A 94 -5.45 -7.96 -21.77
N LEU A 95 -4.36 -8.59 -22.19
CA LEU A 95 -3.18 -7.92 -22.74
C LEU A 95 -3.44 -7.29 -24.12
N ALA A 96 -4.57 -7.59 -24.78
CA ALA A 96 -4.96 -6.93 -26.03
C ALA A 96 -5.48 -5.49 -25.81
N ASP A 97 -5.74 -5.10 -24.55
CA ASP A 97 -6.23 -3.78 -24.19
C ASP A 97 -5.14 -2.70 -24.23
N ASN A 98 -4.91 -2.16 -25.43
CA ASN A 98 -3.91 -1.13 -25.67
C ASN A 98 -4.10 0.13 -24.82
N GLU A 99 -5.33 0.49 -24.46
CA GLU A 99 -5.60 1.70 -23.70
C GLU A 99 -5.14 1.57 -22.25
N MET A 100 -5.37 0.39 -21.64
CA MET A 100 -4.90 0.11 -20.28
C MET A 100 -3.37 -0.08 -20.23
N MET A 101 -2.81 -0.75 -21.25
CA MET A 101 -1.36 -0.92 -21.41
C MET A 101 -0.63 0.43 -21.51
N GLU A 102 -1.15 1.35 -22.31
CA GLU A 102 -0.54 2.66 -22.48
C GLU A 102 -0.73 3.56 -21.24
N ALA A 103 -1.82 3.38 -20.48
CA ALA A 103 -2.05 4.10 -19.23
C ALA A 103 -1.02 3.73 -18.14
N ILE A 104 -0.55 2.48 -18.10
CA ILE A 104 0.41 2.03 -17.08
C ILE A 104 1.87 2.27 -17.47
N ARG A 105 2.17 2.39 -18.77
CA ARG A 105 3.51 2.57 -19.33
C ARG A 105 4.40 3.61 -18.62
N PRO A 106 3.94 4.83 -18.26
CA PRO A 106 4.80 5.79 -17.57
C PRO A 106 5.23 5.35 -16.17
N SER A 107 4.46 4.47 -15.53
CA SER A 107 4.82 3.89 -14.24
C SER A 107 5.90 2.81 -14.39
N LEU A 108 5.93 2.09 -15.52
CA LEU A 108 7.03 1.18 -15.89
C LEU A 108 8.32 1.97 -16.17
N ASP A 109 8.23 3.02 -16.98
CA ASP A 109 9.38 3.87 -17.33
C ASP A 109 10.03 4.50 -16.09
N GLU A 110 9.23 4.95 -15.13
CA GLU A 110 9.73 5.51 -13.86
C GLU A 110 10.51 4.47 -13.02
N ALA A 111 10.11 3.21 -13.07
CA ALA A 111 10.71 2.14 -12.29
C ALA A 111 11.87 1.42 -13.01
N PHE A 112 12.18 1.80 -14.26
CA PHE A 112 13.18 1.14 -15.10
C PHE A 112 14.53 0.93 -14.39
N VAL A 113 14.95 1.87 -13.53
CA VAL A 113 16.23 1.86 -12.82
C VAL A 113 16.34 0.74 -11.76
N ILE A 114 15.22 0.22 -11.24
CA ILE A 114 15.22 -0.71 -10.10
C ILE A 114 14.81 -2.10 -10.55
N GLN A 115 15.72 -2.89 -11.13
CA GLN A 115 15.39 -4.18 -11.73
C GLN A 115 15.52 -5.39 -10.77
N ASP A 116 15.99 -5.18 -9.54
CA ASP A 116 16.20 -6.27 -8.57
C ASP A 116 15.30 -6.14 -7.34
N GLN A 117 14.84 -7.29 -6.81
CA GLN A 117 14.05 -7.34 -5.58
C GLN A 117 14.78 -6.71 -4.38
N ASN A 118 16.06 -7.04 -4.18
CA ASN A 118 16.84 -6.50 -3.06
C ASN A 118 17.06 -4.98 -3.15
N VAL A 119 17.17 -4.45 -4.38
CA VAL A 119 17.29 -3.02 -4.62
C VAL A 119 15.95 -2.33 -4.34
N ALA A 120 14.84 -2.92 -4.78
CA ALA A 120 13.49 -2.45 -4.48
C ALA A 120 13.21 -2.44 -2.96
N LEU A 121 13.55 -3.51 -2.24
CA LEU A 121 13.40 -3.57 -0.78
C LEU A 121 14.25 -2.51 -0.07
N ASN A 122 15.50 -2.30 -0.49
CA ASN A 122 16.34 -1.25 0.08
C ASN A 122 15.78 0.15 -0.20
N PHE A 123 15.20 0.37 -1.38
CA PHE A 123 14.56 1.63 -1.75
C PHE A 123 13.30 1.93 -0.94
N ILE A 124 12.47 0.91 -0.67
CA ILE A 124 11.33 1.04 0.24
C ILE A 124 11.83 1.29 1.67
N GLY A 125 12.83 0.53 2.11
CA GLY A 125 13.42 0.63 3.44
C GLY A 125 14.05 2.00 3.73
N SER A 126 14.71 2.62 2.75
CA SER A 126 15.30 3.96 2.92
C SER A 126 14.25 5.07 3.08
N ARG A 127 13.04 4.86 2.59
CA ARG A 127 11.91 5.82 2.69
C ARG A 127 11.11 5.73 3.98
N GLY A 128 11.16 4.58 4.65
CA GLY A 128 10.45 4.34 5.90
C GLY A 128 11.34 4.35 7.16
N ALA A 129 12.60 3.90 7.02
CA ALA A 129 13.48 3.73 8.17
C ALA A 129 14.23 5.01 8.55
N LYS A 130 14.74 5.07 9.79
CA LYS A 130 15.57 6.18 10.26
C LYS A 130 16.88 6.26 9.45
N PRO A 131 17.38 7.47 9.16
CA PRO A 131 18.68 7.62 8.51
C PRO A 131 19.80 6.97 9.35
N GLY A 132 20.81 6.41 8.69
CA GLY A 132 21.97 5.77 9.34
C GLY A 132 21.86 4.24 9.51
N LEU A 133 20.76 3.60 9.10
CA LEU A 133 20.65 2.14 9.09
C LEU A 133 21.44 1.50 7.93
N THR A 134 22.09 0.37 8.22
CA THR A 134 22.77 -0.45 7.21
C THR A 134 21.77 -0.95 6.16
N LYS A 135 22.27 -1.27 4.97
CA LYS A 135 21.45 -1.78 3.84
C LYS A 135 20.64 -3.01 4.24
N GLU A 136 21.25 -3.96 4.95
CA GLU A 136 20.61 -5.19 5.41
C GLU A 136 19.44 -4.92 6.36
N LYS A 137 19.63 -4.02 7.33
CA LYS A 137 18.55 -3.64 8.27
C LYS A 137 17.40 -2.95 7.56
N ARG A 138 17.68 -2.15 6.52
CA ARG A 138 16.64 -1.53 5.68
C ARG A 138 15.85 -2.55 4.88
N ILE A 139 16.53 -3.53 4.29
CA ILE A 139 15.89 -4.63 3.55
C ILE A 139 15.00 -5.44 4.49
N PHE A 140 15.51 -5.81 5.67
CA PHE A 140 14.74 -6.55 6.68
C PHE A 140 13.49 -5.77 7.12
N PHE A 141 13.65 -4.47 7.42
CA PHE A 141 12.54 -3.60 7.79
C PHE A 141 11.47 -3.51 6.68
N ALA A 142 11.88 -3.33 5.42
CA ALA A 142 10.96 -3.31 4.30
C ALA A 142 10.22 -4.65 4.14
N LYS A 143 10.93 -5.77 4.28
CA LYS A 143 10.34 -7.12 4.22
C LYS A 143 9.30 -7.32 5.33
N GLU A 144 9.59 -6.90 6.56
CA GLU A 144 8.62 -6.97 7.66
C GLU A 144 7.36 -6.13 7.40
N ILE A 145 7.49 -4.93 6.84
CA ILE A 145 6.34 -4.10 6.46
C ILE A 145 5.50 -4.79 5.39
N LEU A 146 6.12 -5.28 4.32
CA LEU A 146 5.40 -5.95 3.22
C LEU A 146 4.75 -7.27 3.69
N GLN A 147 5.35 -7.96 4.65
CA GLN A 147 4.80 -9.21 5.18
C GLN A 147 3.69 -8.99 6.22
N LYS A 148 3.86 -8.09 7.17
CA LYS A 148 2.95 -7.95 8.32
C LYS A 148 1.95 -6.80 8.19
N GLU A 149 2.33 -5.71 7.51
CA GLU A 149 1.56 -4.48 7.48
C GLU A 149 0.88 -4.21 6.14
N LEU A 150 1.46 -4.65 5.01
CA LEU A 150 0.78 -4.60 3.71
C LEU A 150 -0.35 -5.64 3.68
N LEU A 151 -1.60 -5.17 3.49
CA LEU A 151 -2.79 -6.00 3.29
C LEU A 151 -2.91 -7.19 4.27
N PRO A 152 -2.89 -6.97 5.60
CA PRO A 152 -2.88 -8.06 6.58
C PRO A 152 -4.09 -8.99 6.49
N HIS A 153 -5.22 -8.55 5.93
CA HIS A 153 -6.39 -9.40 5.70
C HIS A 153 -6.18 -10.49 4.65
N VAL A 154 -5.22 -10.33 3.74
CA VAL A 154 -4.86 -11.34 2.72
C VAL A 154 -3.94 -12.41 3.33
N GLY A 155 -3.04 -11.99 4.23
CA GLY A 155 -2.13 -12.88 4.92
C GLY A 155 -1.00 -12.13 5.62
N VAL A 156 -0.51 -12.71 6.71
CA VAL A 156 0.61 -12.17 7.50
C VAL A 156 1.75 -13.18 7.68
N GLY A 157 1.54 -14.41 7.20
CA GLY A 157 2.55 -15.46 7.21
C GLY A 157 3.61 -15.23 6.14
N GLU A 158 4.63 -16.07 6.16
CA GLU A 158 5.58 -16.18 5.05
C GLU A 158 4.87 -16.74 3.81
N PHE A 159 5.41 -16.44 2.61
CA PHE A 159 4.89 -16.92 1.32
C PHE A 159 3.48 -16.42 0.96
N CYS A 160 3.02 -15.33 1.59
CA CYS A 160 1.77 -14.66 1.27
C CYS A 160 1.95 -13.51 0.25
N GLU A 161 3.18 -13.23 -0.18
CA GLU A 161 3.56 -12.12 -1.04
C GLU A 161 2.89 -12.19 -2.41
N THR A 162 2.78 -13.40 -2.98
CA THR A 162 2.10 -13.64 -4.28
C THR A 162 0.61 -13.27 -4.21
N LYS A 163 -0.11 -13.75 -3.19
CA LYS A 163 -1.53 -13.40 -2.97
C LYS A 163 -1.72 -11.89 -2.80
N LYS A 164 -0.79 -11.23 -2.12
CA LYS A 164 -0.82 -9.77 -1.97
C LYS A 164 -0.56 -9.05 -3.29
N ALA A 165 0.35 -9.54 -4.12
CA ALA A 165 0.60 -8.97 -5.44
C ALA A 165 -0.64 -9.03 -6.33
N TYR A 166 -1.37 -10.15 -6.36
CA TYR A 166 -2.67 -10.23 -7.04
C TYR A 166 -3.67 -9.21 -6.53
N PHE A 167 -3.75 -9.02 -5.21
CA PHE A 167 -4.68 -8.04 -4.63
C PHE A 167 -4.28 -6.59 -4.95
N VAL A 168 -2.98 -6.29 -4.93
CA VAL A 168 -2.45 -4.98 -5.36
C VAL A 168 -2.75 -4.77 -6.85
N GLY A 169 -2.54 -5.79 -7.69
CA GLY A 169 -2.86 -5.75 -9.11
C GLY A 169 -4.34 -5.46 -9.37
N TYR A 170 -5.24 -6.13 -8.65
CA TYR A 170 -6.67 -5.83 -8.66
C TYR A 170 -6.99 -4.38 -8.27
N MET A 171 -6.31 -3.83 -7.24
CA MET A 171 -6.50 -2.43 -6.87
C MET A 171 -6.06 -1.45 -7.95
N VAL A 172 -4.93 -1.73 -8.62
CA VAL A 172 -4.44 -0.91 -9.75
C VAL A 172 -5.38 -1.03 -10.95
N ASN A 173 -5.86 -2.24 -11.26
CA ASN A 173 -6.83 -2.47 -12.32
C ASN A 173 -8.10 -1.63 -12.10
N ARG A 174 -8.69 -1.70 -10.89
CA ARG A 174 -9.84 -0.87 -10.49
C ARG A 174 -9.58 0.63 -10.64
N LEU A 175 -8.39 1.09 -10.26
CA LEU A 175 -7.99 2.49 -10.42
C LEU A 175 -7.96 2.90 -11.90
N LEU A 176 -7.38 2.06 -12.76
CA LEU A 176 -7.30 2.28 -14.21
C LEU A 176 -8.67 2.27 -14.87
N GLN A 177 -9.56 1.34 -14.52
CA GLN A 177 -10.93 1.30 -15.04
C GLN A 177 -11.68 2.62 -14.81
N VAL A 178 -11.52 3.23 -13.63
CA VAL A 178 -12.13 4.54 -13.31
C VAL A 178 -11.43 5.68 -14.03
N SER A 179 -10.10 5.59 -14.22
CA SER A 179 -9.33 6.58 -14.98
C SER A 179 -9.73 6.63 -16.45
N LEU A 180 -9.96 5.46 -17.06
CA LEU A 180 -10.41 5.33 -18.45
C LEU A 180 -11.92 5.56 -18.60
N GLY A 181 -12.64 5.84 -17.52
CA GLY A 181 -14.08 6.10 -17.55
C GLY A 181 -14.95 4.86 -17.78
N ARG A 182 -14.38 3.66 -17.75
CA ARG A 182 -15.10 2.38 -17.92
C ARG A 182 -15.93 2.00 -16.72
N THR A 183 -15.59 2.54 -15.55
CA THR A 183 -16.33 2.34 -14.30
C THR A 183 -16.46 3.67 -13.56
N GLN A 184 -17.57 3.85 -12.85
CA GLN A 184 -17.81 5.05 -12.06
C GLN A 184 -16.96 5.02 -10.77
N SER A 185 -16.56 6.19 -10.29
CA SER A 185 -15.91 6.32 -8.98
C SER A 185 -16.89 6.02 -7.85
N ASP A 186 -16.39 5.48 -6.74
CA ASP A 186 -17.21 5.15 -5.59
C ASP A 186 -17.69 6.40 -4.83
N SER A 187 -18.89 6.32 -4.25
CA SER A 187 -19.45 7.38 -3.40
C SER A 187 -19.12 7.13 -1.92
N ARG A 188 -18.67 8.19 -1.22
CA ARG A 188 -18.41 8.15 0.23
C ARG A 188 -19.68 8.03 1.06
N ASP A 189 -20.83 8.39 0.48
CA ASP A 189 -22.09 8.48 1.20
C ASP A 189 -22.96 7.22 1.07
N HIS A 190 -22.52 6.25 0.28
CA HIS A 190 -23.26 5.00 0.11
C HIS A 190 -23.29 4.19 1.41
N TYR A 191 -24.45 4.14 2.08
CA TYR A 191 -24.59 3.51 3.40
C TYR A 191 -24.22 2.03 3.45
N LYS A 192 -24.40 1.27 2.36
CA LYS A 192 -24.00 -0.15 2.31
C LYS A 192 -22.48 -0.36 2.53
N ASN A 193 -21.68 0.68 2.29
CA ASN A 193 -20.23 0.65 2.46
C ASN A 193 -19.79 1.12 3.85
N LYS A 194 -20.73 1.61 4.68
CA LYS A 194 -20.49 2.04 6.05
C LYS A 194 -20.74 0.87 7.01
N ARG A 195 -20.05 0.88 8.15
CA ARG A 195 -20.21 -0.09 9.23
C ARG A 195 -20.64 0.63 10.49
N LEU A 196 -21.51 -0.01 11.28
CA LEU A 196 -21.92 0.47 12.60
C LEU A 196 -21.21 -0.36 13.66
N ASP A 197 -20.32 0.29 14.41
CA ASP A 197 -19.70 -0.33 15.57
C ASP A 197 -20.67 -0.24 16.76
N LEU A 198 -21.21 -1.39 17.15
CA LEU A 198 -22.10 -1.53 18.31
C LEU A 198 -21.30 -1.68 19.61
N ALA A 199 -21.99 -1.91 20.73
CA ALA A 199 -21.35 -2.07 22.05
C ALA A 199 -20.23 -3.13 22.07
N GLY A 200 -20.39 -4.25 21.36
CA GLY A 200 -19.40 -5.32 21.32
C GLY A 200 -18.02 -4.88 20.80
N PRO A 201 -17.89 -4.46 19.53
CA PRO A 201 -16.61 -3.97 18.98
C PRO A 201 -15.99 -2.82 19.80
N LEU A 202 -16.80 -1.90 20.31
CA LEU A 202 -16.33 -0.76 21.10
C LEU A 202 -15.74 -1.20 22.45
N LEU A 203 -16.42 -2.08 23.19
CA LEU A 203 -15.92 -2.63 24.45
C LEU A 203 -14.67 -3.49 24.22
N ALA A 204 -14.64 -4.30 23.16
CA ALA A 204 -13.48 -5.11 22.81
C ALA A 204 -12.24 -4.24 22.52
N TYR A 205 -12.42 -3.13 21.81
CA TYR A 205 -11.35 -2.16 21.54
C TYR A 205 -10.79 -1.54 22.83
N LEU A 206 -11.67 -1.07 23.72
CA LEU A 206 -11.27 -0.48 25.00
C LEU A 206 -10.57 -1.51 25.91
N PHE A 207 -11.18 -2.68 26.10
CA PHE A 207 -10.65 -3.76 26.93
C PHE A 207 -9.23 -4.16 26.50
N ARG A 208 -9.00 -4.32 25.19
CA ARG A 208 -7.68 -4.64 24.64
C ARG A 208 -6.62 -3.61 25.06
N GLY A 209 -6.93 -2.31 24.95
CA GLY A 209 -6.01 -1.23 25.31
C GLY A 209 -5.61 -1.30 26.79
N LEU A 210 -6.61 -1.46 27.66
CA LEU A 210 -6.42 -1.58 29.10
C LEU A 210 -5.65 -2.86 29.48
N PHE A 211 -6.02 -4.01 28.91
CA PHE A 211 -5.38 -5.29 29.21
C PHE A 211 -3.90 -5.30 28.78
N ARG A 212 -3.57 -4.70 27.63
CA ARG A 212 -2.17 -4.52 27.21
C ARG A 212 -1.37 -3.66 28.19
N SER A 213 -1.99 -2.62 28.74
CA SER A 213 -1.37 -1.78 29.77
C SER A 213 -1.09 -2.59 31.05
N VAL A 214 -2.06 -3.40 31.49
CA VAL A 214 -1.90 -4.31 32.63
C VAL A 214 -0.74 -5.29 32.42
N VAL A 215 -0.70 -5.97 31.28
CA VAL A 215 0.40 -6.92 30.96
C VAL A 215 1.75 -6.21 30.93
N LYS A 216 1.83 -5.01 30.34
CA LYS A 216 3.07 -4.22 30.32
C LYS A 216 3.55 -3.88 31.73
N ASN A 217 2.64 -3.43 32.60
CA ASN A 217 2.96 -3.08 33.99
C ASN A 217 3.38 -4.31 34.80
N PHE A 218 2.72 -5.45 34.58
CA PHE A 218 3.09 -6.72 35.19
C PHE A 218 4.51 -7.14 34.80
N ASN A 219 4.83 -7.13 33.50
CA ASN A 219 6.17 -7.48 33.01
C ASN A 219 7.25 -6.56 33.60
N LEU A 220 6.98 -5.25 33.66
CA LEU A 220 7.92 -4.28 34.24
C LEU A 220 8.14 -4.54 35.74
N ARG A 221 7.10 -4.91 36.49
CA ARG A 221 7.22 -5.28 37.90
C ARG A 221 7.96 -6.60 38.09
N ALA A 222 7.66 -7.62 37.30
CA ALA A 222 8.35 -8.91 37.32
C ALA A 222 9.86 -8.74 37.07
N GLN A 223 10.23 -7.93 36.07
CA GLN A 223 11.63 -7.64 35.75
C GLN A 223 12.35 -6.92 36.90
N LYS A 224 11.68 -5.97 37.58
CA LYS A 224 12.23 -5.32 38.78
C LYS A 224 12.47 -6.29 39.93
N MET A 225 11.57 -7.25 40.15
CA MET A 225 11.75 -8.27 41.20
C MET A 225 12.89 -9.23 40.87
N LEU A 226 13.00 -9.68 39.61
CA LEU A 226 14.09 -10.55 39.16
C LEU A 226 15.46 -9.89 39.33
N ASN A 227 15.57 -8.59 39.04
CA ASN A 227 16.81 -7.85 39.20
C ASN A 227 17.22 -7.67 40.68
N ARG A 228 16.25 -7.66 41.61
CA ARG A 228 16.52 -7.56 43.05
C ARG A 228 16.90 -8.90 43.70
N GLY A 229 16.48 -10.03 43.14
CA GLY A 229 16.85 -11.36 43.63
C GLY A 229 18.15 -11.92 43.03
N LYS A 230 18.98 -11.05 42.42
CA LYS A 230 20.30 -11.39 41.86
C LYS A 230 21.47 -10.85 42.72
N ASP A 231 21.15 -10.16 43.81
CA ASP A 231 22.06 -9.83 44.91
C ASP A 231 21.79 -10.79 46.08
#